data_AF-X1NB90-F1
#
_entry.id   AF-X1NB90-F1
#
_cell.length_a   1.000
_cell.length_b   1.000
_cell.length_c   1.000
_cell.angle_alpha   90.00
_cell.angle_beta   90.00
_cell.angle_gamma   90.00
#
_symmetry.space_group_name_H-M   'P 1'
#
loop_
_entity.id
_entity.type
_entity.pdbx_description
1 polymer ?
#
loop_
_entity_poly.entity_id
_entity_poly.type
_entity_poly.pdbx_seq_one_letter_code
_entity_poly.pdbx_strand_id
1 'polypeptide(L)'
;QFCPSLNINHKKQVKILNKIRQIKGIKKVFVASGIRYDMLLSDQKYGEKYLRELVKHHISGQLKIAPEHTENNVLEKMGKPDQGYLKRFRDKFLQINKEQKKKQFLTYYLIAAHPGCREGDMYRLKEYTSKELKLNPEQVQIFTPTPSTYSTLMYYTERDPFTGKAIYVEKNLKKKGRQKGIVVSGY
;
A
#
# COMPACT_ATOMS: atom_id res chain seq x y z
N GLN A 1 5.37 -5.43 -12.06
CA GLN A 1 6.75 -5.34 -12.59
C GLN A 1 7.28 -3.94 -12.31
N PHE A 2 8.51 -3.78 -11.80
CA PHE A 2 9.08 -2.44 -11.57
C PHE A 2 9.50 -1.80 -12.89
N CYS A 3 9.29 -0.49 -13.04
CA CYS A 3 9.72 0.25 -14.23
C CYS A 3 11.25 0.18 -14.33
N PRO A 4 11.83 -0.38 -15.42
CA PRO A 4 13.29 -0.49 -15.56
C PRO A 4 14.00 0.86 -15.54
N SER A 5 13.31 1.90 -16.03
CA SER A 5 13.84 3.27 -16.06
C SER A 5 13.79 3.97 -14.70
N LEU A 6 13.08 3.42 -13.72
CA LEU A 6 12.98 4.00 -12.39
C LEU A 6 14.15 3.53 -11.52
N ASN A 7 15.15 4.38 -11.37
CA ASN A 7 16.27 4.12 -10.45
C ASN A 7 15.83 4.33 -8.98
N ILE A 8 15.49 3.24 -8.30
CA ILE A 8 15.01 3.27 -6.92
C ILE A 8 16.19 3.49 -5.96
N ASN A 9 16.21 4.65 -5.29
CA ASN A 9 17.28 5.00 -4.35
C ASN A 9 16.82 6.00 -3.27
N HIS A 10 16.94 5.62 -2.00
CA HIS A 10 16.48 6.40 -0.85
C HIS A 10 17.60 7.25 -0.20
N LYS A 11 18.82 7.28 -0.75
CA LYS A 11 19.95 8.05 -0.21
C LYS A 11 19.61 9.53 -0.02
N LYS A 12 18.99 10.17 -1.01
CA LYS A 12 18.60 11.59 -0.95
C LYS A 12 17.57 11.82 0.14
N GLN A 13 16.57 10.93 0.24
CA GLN A 13 15.53 11.02 1.26
C GLN A 13 16.10 10.93 2.68
N VAL A 14 16.98 9.96 2.94
CA VAL A 14 17.68 9.82 4.23
C VAL A 14 18.51 11.07 4.54
N LYS A 15 19.24 11.61 3.54
CA LYS A 15 20.04 12.82 3.73
C LYS A 15 19.18 14.04 4.11
N ILE A 16 18.01 14.20 3.48
CA ILE A 16 17.08 15.29 3.79
C ILE A 16 16.52 15.14 5.20
N LEU A 17 16.04 13.94 5.56
CA LEU A 17 15.51 13.68 6.90
C LEU A 17 16.55 13.95 8.00
N ASN A 18 17.80 13.52 7.80
CA ASN A 18 18.90 13.80 8.72
C ASN A 18 19.17 15.31 8.87
N LYS A 19 19.18 16.06 7.77
CA LYS A 19 19.38 17.52 7.79
C LYS A 19 18.25 18.23 8.54
N ILE A 20 17.01 17.85 8.25
CA ILE A 20 15.83 18.47 8.88
C ILE A 20 15.86 18.30 10.40
N ARG A 21 16.33 17.15 10.89
CA ARG A 21 16.48 16.91 12.34
C ARG A 21 17.48 17.82 13.03
N GLN A 22 18.43 18.40 12.31
CA GLN A 22 19.47 19.27 12.85
C GLN A 22 19.06 20.76 12.86
N ILE A 23 17.86 21.09 12.37
CA ILE A 23 17.38 22.47 12.34
C ILE A 23 17.09 22.94 13.78
N LYS A 24 17.80 23.98 14.22
CA LYS A 24 17.63 24.59 15.55
C LYS A 24 16.18 25.05 15.73
N GLY A 25 15.58 24.73 16.88
CA GLY A 25 14.19 25.07 17.21
C GLY A 25 13.16 24.02 16.79
N ILE A 26 13.50 23.08 15.90
CA ILE A 26 12.60 21.99 15.49
C ILE A 26 12.81 20.78 16.41
N LYS A 27 11.79 20.46 17.22
CA LYS A 27 11.86 19.32 18.16
C LYS A 27 11.75 17.96 17.46
N LYS A 28 10.84 17.85 16.48
CA LYS A 28 10.57 16.58 15.78
C LYS A 28 9.88 16.83 14.45
N VAL A 29 10.16 15.99 13.46
CA VAL A 29 9.51 16.02 12.15
C VAL A 29 8.97 14.64 11.83
N PHE A 30 7.74 14.59 11.33
CA PHE A 30 7.04 13.36 10.99
C PHE A 30 6.80 13.24 9.50
N VAL A 31 6.87 12.01 8.97
CA VAL A 31 6.43 11.69 7.62
C VAL A 31 4.95 11.30 7.69
N ALA A 32 4.08 12.18 7.22
CA ALA A 32 2.63 11.97 7.21
C ALA A 32 2.10 11.36 5.90
N SER A 33 2.96 11.26 4.87
CA SER A 33 2.62 10.64 3.58
C SER A 33 2.64 9.11 3.67
N GLY A 34 1.84 8.47 2.81
CA GLY A 34 1.97 7.04 2.57
C GLY A 34 3.32 6.70 1.91
N ILE A 35 3.90 5.54 2.25
CA ILE A 35 5.17 5.09 1.67
C ILE A 35 4.93 3.88 0.76
N ARG A 36 5.59 3.89 -0.39
CA ARG A 36 5.71 2.75 -1.31
C ARG A 36 6.69 1.73 -0.75
N TYR A 37 6.17 0.79 0.04
CA TYR A 37 6.96 -0.24 0.70
C TYR A 37 7.70 -1.15 -0.28
N ASP A 38 7.15 -1.35 -1.46
CA ASP A 38 7.71 -2.13 -2.54
C ASP A 38 9.00 -1.50 -3.09
N MET A 39 9.03 -0.18 -3.24
CA MET A 39 10.24 0.55 -3.61
C MET A 39 11.29 0.50 -2.50
N LEU A 40 10.86 0.63 -1.24
CA LEU A 40 11.76 0.53 -0.09
C LEU A 40 12.44 -0.84 -0.04
N LEU A 41 11.69 -1.93 -0.23
CA LEU A 41 12.25 -3.28 -0.27
C LEU A 41 13.16 -3.54 -1.47
N SER A 42 12.91 -2.87 -2.60
CA SER A 42 13.72 -3.00 -3.81
C SER A 42 15.06 -2.26 -3.72
N ASP A 43 15.16 -1.25 -2.85
CA ASP A 43 16.41 -0.55 -2.58
C ASP A 43 17.30 -1.32 -1.58
N GLN A 44 18.10 -2.23 -2.12
CA GLN A 44 19.00 -3.07 -1.33
C GLN A 44 20.08 -2.28 -0.57
N LYS A 45 20.40 -1.04 -0.99
CA LYS A 45 21.52 -0.27 -0.44
C LYS A 45 21.08 0.74 0.63
N TYR A 46 19.95 1.41 0.44
CA TYR A 46 19.47 2.47 1.33
C TYR A 46 18.07 2.24 1.89
N GLY A 47 17.32 1.25 1.40
CA GLY A 47 15.95 0.99 1.83
C GLY A 47 15.84 0.64 3.32
N GLU A 48 16.72 -0.24 3.81
CA GLU A 48 16.79 -0.54 5.25
C GLU A 48 17.19 0.68 6.08
N LYS A 49 18.20 1.43 5.63
CA LYS A 49 18.64 2.64 6.33
C LYS A 49 17.50 3.66 6.43
N TYR A 50 16.73 3.80 5.36
CA TYR A 50 15.55 4.66 5.33
C TYR A 50 14.46 4.19 6.29
N LEU A 51 14.11 2.90 6.30
CA LEU A 51 13.13 2.35 7.23
C LEU A 51 13.54 2.55 8.70
N ARG A 52 14.81 2.30 9.02
CA ARG A 52 15.35 2.52 10.37
C ARG A 52 15.27 4.00 10.78
N GLU A 53 15.61 4.92 9.87
CA GLU A 53 15.49 6.37 10.12
C GLU A 53 14.03 6.76 10.40
N LEU A 54 13.08 6.23 9.63
CA LEU A 54 11.65 6.47 9.82
C LEU A 54 11.15 5.98 11.19
N VAL A 55 11.38 4.71 11.52
CA VAL A 55 10.95 4.10 12.78
C VAL A 55 11.53 4.84 13.98
N LYS A 56 12.83 5.15 13.91
CA LYS A 56 13.53 5.77 15.03
C LYS A 56 13.07 7.20 15.29
N HIS A 57 12.84 7.97 14.23
CA HIS A 57 12.72 9.43 14.34
C HIS A 57 11.44 10.05 13.76
N HIS A 58 10.86 9.49 12.69
CA HIS A 58 9.89 10.21 11.85
C HIS A 58 8.47 9.64 11.86
N ILE A 59 8.18 8.66 12.70
CA ILE A 59 6.82 8.12 12.86
C ILE A 59 6.25 8.60 14.21
N SER A 60 5.08 9.25 14.16
CA SER A 60 4.36 9.78 15.34
C SER A 60 3.52 8.73 16.07
N GLY A 61 3.31 7.57 15.46
CA GLY A 61 2.57 6.45 16.02
C GLY A 61 2.22 5.43 14.94
N GLN A 62 1.69 5.92 13.82
CA GLN A 62 1.33 5.07 12.68
C GLN A 62 2.15 5.40 11.44
N LEU A 63 2.53 4.37 10.68
CA LEU A 63 3.08 4.51 9.34
C LEU A 63 2.05 4.03 8.32
N LYS A 64 1.68 4.91 7.40
CA LYS A 64 0.72 4.58 6.36
C LYS A 64 1.44 3.95 5.16
N ILE A 65 0.92 2.83 4.69
CA ILE A 65 1.38 2.17 3.47
C ILE A 65 0.20 1.87 2.56
N ALA A 66 0.47 1.87 1.26
CA ALA A 66 -0.54 1.64 0.24
C ALA A 66 -0.23 0.33 -0.50
N PRO A 67 -0.78 -0.81 -0.02
CA PRO A 67 -0.81 -2.07 -0.76
C PRO A 67 -1.98 -2.16 -1.74
N GLU A 68 -3.03 -1.36 -1.52
CA GLU A 68 -4.26 -1.25 -2.31
C GLU A 68 -5.10 -2.53 -2.36
N HIS A 69 -4.51 -3.71 -2.55
CA HIS A 69 -5.15 -5.03 -2.46
C HIS A 69 -4.15 -6.09 -1.96
N THR A 70 -4.59 -7.33 -1.85
CA THR A 70 -3.74 -8.51 -1.56
C THR A 70 -3.79 -9.57 -2.66
N GLU A 71 -4.72 -9.46 -3.60
CA GLU A 71 -5.02 -10.54 -4.53
C GLU A 71 -4.26 -10.30 -5.83
N ASN A 72 -3.44 -11.26 -6.24
CA ASN A 72 -2.51 -11.09 -7.36
C ASN A 72 -3.23 -10.71 -8.67
N ASN A 73 -4.38 -11.32 -8.96
CA ASN A 73 -5.20 -11.00 -10.13
C ASN A 73 -5.66 -9.54 -10.17
N VAL A 74 -5.80 -8.88 -9.02
CA VAL A 74 -6.15 -7.46 -8.90
C VAL A 74 -4.89 -6.59 -8.87
N LEU A 75 -3.87 -7.00 -8.10
CA LEU A 75 -2.60 -6.29 -7.96
C LEU A 75 -1.86 -6.15 -9.30
N GLU A 76 -1.88 -7.19 -10.14
CA GLU A 76 -1.31 -7.13 -11.49
C GLU A 76 -1.94 -6.02 -12.33
N LYS A 77 -3.27 -5.86 -12.27
CA LYS A 77 -4.00 -4.79 -12.98
C LYS A 77 -3.76 -3.41 -12.36
N MET A 78 -3.43 -3.35 -11.08
CA MET A 78 -2.98 -2.12 -10.41
C MET A 78 -1.50 -1.79 -10.71
N GLY A 79 -0.77 -2.67 -11.40
CA GLY A 79 0.67 -2.53 -11.61
C GLY A 79 1.49 -2.67 -10.31
N LYS A 80 0.94 -3.38 -9.32
CA LYS A 80 1.54 -3.60 -8.00
C LYS A 80 2.21 -4.98 -7.92
N PRO A 81 3.23 -5.14 -7.06
CA PRO A 81 3.83 -6.45 -6.81
C PRO A 81 2.89 -7.33 -5.99
N ASP A 82 3.21 -8.62 -5.90
CA ASP A 82 2.46 -9.60 -5.13
C ASP A 82 2.39 -9.29 -3.62
N GLN A 83 1.45 -9.96 -2.97
CA GLN A 83 1.22 -9.90 -1.52
C GLN A 83 2.46 -10.20 -0.67
N GLY A 84 3.42 -10.97 -1.18
CA GLY A 84 4.65 -11.33 -0.48
C GLY A 84 5.54 -10.13 -0.18
N TYR A 85 5.45 -9.05 -0.96
CA TYR A 85 6.14 -7.79 -0.64
C TYR A 85 5.54 -7.12 0.60
N LEU A 86 4.21 -7.15 0.76
CA LEU A 86 3.54 -6.57 1.91
C LEU A 86 3.96 -7.29 3.20
N LYS A 87 3.93 -8.64 3.17
CA LYS A 87 4.36 -9.48 4.30
C LYS A 87 5.81 -9.18 4.70
N ARG A 88 6.74 -9.21 3.74
CA ARG A 88 8.17 -8.91 3.99
C ARG A 88 8.39 -7.53 4.58
N PHE A 89 7.67 -6.52 4.08
CA PHE A 89 7.77 -5.16 4.63
C PHE A 89 7.24 -5.08 6.05
N ARG A 90 6.05 -5.65 6.31
CA ARG A 90 5.43 -5.69 7.63
C ARG A 90 6.38 -6.33 8.65
N ASP A 91 6.93 -7.50 8.32
CA ASP A 91 7.78 -8.25 9.23
C ASP A 91 9.06 -7.46 9.57
N LYS A 92 9.68 -6.84 8.56
CA LYS A 92 10.84 -5.97 8.74
C LYS A 92 10.53 -4.72 9.57
N PHE A 93 9.38 -4.09 9.36
CA PHE A 93 8.92 -2.97 10.15
C PHE A 93 8.73 -3.38 11.62
N LEU A 94 8.00 -4.48 11.88
CA LEU A 94 7.74 -4.98 13.23
C LEU A 94 9.04 -5.34 13.97
N GLN A 95 9.98 -5.98 13.27
CA GLN A 95 11.31 -6.28 13.81
C GLN A 95 12.04 -4.99 14.25
N ILE A 96 12.18 -4.01 13.35
CA ILE A 96 12.90 -2.75 13.66
C ILE A 96 12.18 -1.97 14.76
N ASN A 97 10.84 -1.94 14.74
CA ASN A 97 10.01 -1.29 15.75
C ASN A 97 10.25 -1.90 17.15
N LYS A 98 10.34 -3.24 17.25
CA LYS A 98 10.71 -3.96 18.47
C LYS A 98 12.14 -3.65 18.91
N GLU A 99 13.12 -3.71 18.00
CA GLU A 99 14.53 -3.36 18.27
C GLU A 99 14.67 -1.94 18.83
N GLN A 100 13.91 -0.98 18.29
CA GLN A 100 13.93 0.42 18.72
C GLN A 100 13.01 0.71 19.91
N LYS A 101 12.39 -0.32 20.51
CA LYS A 101 11.43 -0.21 21.63
C LYS A 101 10.31 0.79 21.35
N LYS A 102 9.88 0.86 20.09
CA LYS A 102 8.78 1.72 19.64
C LYS A 102 7.47 0.92 19.69
N LYS A 103 6.36 1.62 19.92
CA LYS A 103 5.00 1.07 19.91
C LYS A 103 4.23 1.60 18.70
N GLN A 104 4.86 1.55 17.54
CA GLN A 104 4.27 2.05 16.29
C GLN A 104 3.47 0.96 15.59
N PHE A 105 2.54 1.32 14.70
CA PHE A 105 1.76 0.35 13.92
C PHE A 105 1.63 0.77 12.46
N LEU A 106 1.22 -0.17 11.61
CA LEU A 106 0.97 0.08 10.19
C LEU A 106 -0.51 0.34 9.95
N THR A 107 -0.79 1.32 9.10
CA THR A 107 -2.12 1.57 8.53
C THR A 107 -2.05 1.31 7.04
N TYR A 108 -3.08 0.65 6.50
CA TYR A 108 -3.08 0.14 5.14
C TYR A 108 -4.17 0.85 4.33
N TYR A 109 -3.79 1.46 3.20
CA TYR A 109 -4.74 1.95 2.22
C TYR A 109 -5.19 0.80 1.33
N LEU A 110 -6.48 0.47 1.38
CA LEU A 110 -7.10 -0.60 0.62
C LEU A 110 -8.16 -0.03 -0.34
N ILE A 111 -8.27 -0.65 -1.51
CA ILE A 111 -9.18 -0.28 -2.58
C ILE A 111 -10.12 -1.45 -2.87
N ALA A 112 -11.42 -1.19 -2.84
CA ALA A 112 -12.47 -2.12 -3.26
C ALA A 112 -12.93 -1.82 -4.69
N ALA A 113 -13.46 -2.83 -5.38
CA ALA A 113 -14.10 -2.69 -6.69
C ALA A 113 -13.22 -2.08 -7.80
N HIS A 114 -11.91 -2.31 -7.74
CA HIS A 114 -11.00 -2.03 -8.86
C HIS A 114 -11.32 -2.94 -10.06
N PRO A 115 -11.06 -2.53 -11.32
CA PRO A 115 -11.22 -3.41 -12.48
C PRO A 115 -10.51 -4.77 -12.34
N GLY A 116 -11.26 -5.84 -12.55
CA GLY A 116 -10.82 -7.22 -12.32
C GLY A 116 -11.08 -7.75 -10.90
N CYS A 117 -11.55 -6.92 -9.98
CA CYS A 117 -11.92 -7.31 -8.61
C CYS A 117 -13.38 -7.77 -8.52
N ARG A 118 -13.60 -8.95 -7.94
CA ARG A 118 -14.90 -9.56 -7.66
C ARG A 118 -15.12 -9.66 -6.14
N GLU A 119 -16.34 -9.96 -5.72
CA GLU A 119 -16.66 -10.15 -4.29
C GLU A 119 -15.76 -11.22 -3.63
N GLY A 120 -15.45 -12.31 -4.34
CA GLY A 120 -14.53 -13.34 -3.86
C GLY A 120 -13.13 -12.82 -3.52
N ASP A 121 -12.62 -11.85 -4.29
CA ASP A 121 -11.35 -11.18 -3.98
C ASP A 121 -11.45 -10.35 -2.71
N MET A 122 -12.59 -9.70 -2.48
CA MET A 122 -12.84 -8.92 -1.25
C MET A 122 -12.93 -9.81 0.00
N TYR A 123 -13.52 -11.01 -0.11
CA TYR A 123 -13.54 -11.98 0.99
C TYR A 123 -12.14 -12.48 1.34
N ARG A 124 -11.30 -12.79 0.34
CA ARG A 124 -9.90 -13.16 0.57
C ARG A 124 -9.08 -12.01 1.16
N LEU A 125 -9.31 -10.78 0.70
CA LEU A 125 -8.73 -9.58 1.29
C LEU A 125 -9.15 -9.42 2.76
N LYS A 126 -10.43 -9.62 3.09
CA LYS A 126 -10.92 -9.60 4.48
C LYS A 126 -10.19 -10.65 5.32
N GLU A 127 -10.16 -11.89 4.85
CA GLU A 127 -9.48 -12.98 5.54
C GLU A 127 -8.00 -12.66 5.80
N TYR A 128 -7.28 -12.16 4.79
CA TYR A 128 -5.89 -11.78 4.94
C TYR A 128 -5.70 -10.65 5.96
N THR A 129 -6.49 -9.57 5.85
CA THR A 129 -6.37 -8.43 6.79
C THR A 129 -6.63 -8.85 8.24
N SER A 130 -7.65 -9.68 8.48
CA SER A 130 -7.98 -10.17 9.82
C SER A 130 -6.99 -11.22 10.35
N LYS A 131 -6.57 -12.19 9.53
CA LYS A 131 -5.71 -13.29 9.99
C LYS A 131 -4.23 -12.95 9.99
N GLU A 132 -3.74 -12.31 8.93
CA GLU A 132 -2.32 -12.03 8.74
C GLU A 132 -1.93 -10.65 9.26
N LEU A 133 -2.71 -9.62 8.92
CA LEU A 133 -2.38 -8.26 9.36
C LEU A 133 -2.95 -7.94 10.75
N LYS A 134 -3.77 -8.83 11.32
CA LYS A 134 -4.44 -8.69 12.63
C LYS A 134 -5.16 -7.36 12.77
N LEU A 135 -5.82 -6.94 11.70
CA LEU A 135 -6.53 -5.66 11.65
C LEU A 135 -7.90 -5.81 11.01
N ASN A 136 -8.82 -4.95 11.46
CA ASN A 136 -10.10 -4.72 10.81
C ASN A 136 -10.00 -3.39 10.07
N PRO A 137 -9.95 -3.39 8.72
CA PRO A 137 -9.79 -2.14 7.98
C PRO A 137 -11.02 -1.26 8.13
N GLU A 138 -10.87 -0.10 8.77
CA GLU A 138 -11.96 0.88 8.86
C GLU A 138 -12.07 1.75 7.60
N GLN A 139 -10.94 1.93 6.89
CA GLN A 139 -10.83 2.82 5.75
C GLN A 139 -10.49 2.06 4.47
N VAL A 140 -11.54 1.67 3.75
CA VAL A 140 -11.45 1.10 2.39
C VAL A 140 -12.07 2.08 1.41
N GLN A 141 -11.32 2.43 0.37
CA GLN A 141 -11.76 3.32 -0.69
C GLN A 141 -12.40 2.51 -1.83
N ILE A 142 -13.56 2.94 -2.30
CA ILE A 142 -14.12 2.38 -3.55
C ILE A 142 -13.33 2.97 -4.72
N PHE A 143 -12.95 2.14 -5.69
CA PHE A 143 -12.31 2.60 -6.90
C PHE A 143 -13.18 3.64 -7.63
N THR A 144 -12.58 4.81 -7.84
CA THR A 144 -13.13 5.91 -8.61
C THR A 144 -12.24 6.10 -9.84
N PRO A 145 -12.80 6.03 -11.07
CA PRO A 145 -12.01 6.28 -12.27
C PRO A 145 -11.46 7.70 -12.26
N THR A 146 -10.14 7.84 -12.38
CA THR A 146 -9.44 9.11 -12.54
C THR A 146 -8.81 9.22 -13.93
N PRO A 147 -8.80 10.42 -14.56
CA PRO A 147 -8.24 10.59 -15.89
C PRO A 147 -6.79 10.08 -16.00
N SER A 148 -6.40 9.69 -17.22
CA SER A 148 -5.01 9.34 -17.57
C SER A 148 -4.42 8.16 -16.77
N THR A 149 -5.24 7.16 -16.43
CA THR A 149 -4.76 5.92 -15.79
C THR A 149 -5.22 4.68 -16.54
N TYR A 150 -4.38 3.63 -16.55
CA TYR A 150 -4.77 2.32 -17.10
C TYR A 150 -5.97 1.72 -16.36
N SER A 151 -6.08 1.92 -15.04
CA SER A 151 -7.25 1.49 -14.27
C SER A 151 -8.54 2.13 -14.81
N THR A 152 -8.51 3.40 -15.19
CA THR A 152 -9.68 4.05 -15.80
C THR A 152 -9.95 3.55 -17.20
N LEU A 153 -8.91 3.33 -18.01
CA LEU A 153 -9.07 2.70 -19.32
C LEU A 153 -9.73 1.32 -19.19
N MET A 154 -9.25 0.49 -18.28
CA MET A 154 -9.83 -0.81 -17.91
C MET A 154 -11.28 -0.67 -17.46
N TYR A 155 -11.60 0.31 -16.62
CA TYR A 155 -12.94 0.56 -16.12
C TYR A 155 -13.96 0.87 -17.23
N TYR A 156 -13.57 1.68 -18.22
CA TYR A 156 -14.46 2.07 -19.31
C TYR A 156 -14.54 1.03 -20.41
N THR A 157 -13.40 0.42 -20.79
CA THR A 157 -13.33 -0.55 -21.90
C THR A 157 -13.68 -1.97 -21.49
N GLU A 158 -13.66 -2.28 -20.19
CA GLU A 158 -13.86 -3.63 -19.64
C GLU A 158 -12.87 -4.65 -20.24
N ARG A 159 -11.68 -4.16 -20.64
CA ARG A 159 -10.60 -4.96 -21.20
C ARG A 159 -9.28 -4.63 -20.52
N ASP A 160 -8.46 -5.65 -20.36
CA ASP A 160 -7.05 -5.49 -20.02
C ASP A 160 -6.31 -4.86 -21.21
N PRO A 161 -5.66 -3.69 -21.05
CA PRO A 161 -5.09 -2.94 -22.16
C PRO A 161 -3.82 -3.59 -22.75
N PHE A 162 -3.20 -4.53 -22.05
CA PHE A 162 -1.97 -5.19 -22.50
C PHE A 162 -2.25 -6.54 -23.14
N THR A 163 -3.28 -7.25 -22.67
CA THR A 163 -3.63 -8.58 -23.18
C THR A 163 -4.85 -8.58 -24.10
N GLY A 164 -5.65 -7.50 -24.10
CA GLY A 164 -6.91 -7.40 -24.83
C GLY A 164 -8.05 -8.25 -24.26
N LYS A 165 -7.81 -9.04 -23.21
CA LYS A 165 -8.80 -9.93 -22.60
C LYS A 165 -9.88 -9.14 -21.87
N ALA A 166 -11.11 -9.63 -21.93
CA ALA A 166 -12.21 -9.06 -21.15
C ALA A 166 -11.93 -9.19 -19.65
N ILE A 167 -12.27 -8.14 -18.89
CA ILE A 167 -12.14 -8.11 -17.44
C ILE A 167 -13.48 -7.74 -16.81
N TYR A 168 -13.73 -8.28 -15.63
CA TYR A 168 -14.90 -7.89 -14.85
C TYR A 168 -14.74 -6.46 -14.32
N VAL A 169 -15.75 -5.62 -14.50
CA VAL A 169 -15.80 -4.28 -13.90
C VAL A 169 -17.15 -4.10 -13.22
N GLU A 170 -17.12 -3.84 -11.92
CA GLU A 170 -18.34 -3.47 -11.20
C GLU A 170 -18.64 -1.99 -11.43
N LYS A 171 -19.77 -1.68 -12.07
CA LYS A 171 -20.23 -0.29 -12.31
C LYS A 171 -21.37 0.11 -11.39
N ASN A 172 -22.09 -0.83 -10.80
CA ASN A 172 -23.21 -0.54 -9.92
C ASN A 172 -22.73 -0.05 -8.55
N LEU A 173 -23.12 1.17 -8.15
CA LEU A 173 -22.70 1.79 -6.90
C LEU A 173 -23.07 0.98 -5.65
N LYS A 174 -24.26 0.34 -5.63
CA LYS A 174 -24.68 -0.51 -4.51
C LYS A 174 -23.78 -1.73 -4.38
N LYS A 175 -23.45 -2.39 -5.49
CA LYS A 175 -22.54 -3.54 -5.50
C LYS A 175 -21.10 -3.16 -5.15
N LYS A 176 -20.62 -1.99 -5.59
CA LYS A 176 -19.34 -1.43 -5.12
C LYS A 176 -19.35 -1.20 -3.60
N GLY A 177 -20.46 -0.66 -3.08
CA GLY A 177 -20.68 -0.49 -1.64
C GLY A 177 -20.65 -1.82 -0.89
N ARG A 178 -21.28 -2.86 -1.43
CA ARG A 178 -21.24 -4.22 -0.87
C ARG A 178 -19.81 -4.78 -0.83
N GLN A 179 -19.04 -4.65 -1.91
CA GLN A 179 -17.63 -5.05 -1.94
C GLN A 179 -16.79 -4.36 -0.86
N LYS A 180 -16.96 -3.04 -0.69
CA LYS A 180 -16.35 -2.31 0.42
C LYS A 180 -16.82 -2.87 1.79
N GLY A 181 -18.12 -3.12 1.93
CA GLY A 181 -18.72 -3.66 3.15
C GLY A 181 -18.12 -5.00 3.58
N ILE A 182 -17.81 -5.91 2.65
CA ILE A 182 -17.17 -7.20 2.96
C ILE A 182 -15.89 -7.03 3.79
N VAL A 183 -15.10 -6.01 3.51
CA VAL A 183 -13.82 -5.77 4.21
C VAL A 183 -14.02 -5.00 5.51
N VAL A 184 -14.89 -3.98 5.49
CA VAL A 184 -15.06 -3.04 6.60
C VAL A 184 -15.97 -3.58 7.70
N SER A 185 -17.00 -4.37 7.35
CA SER A 185 -17.90 -4.94 8.34
C SER A 185 -17.13 -5.87 9.29
N GLY A 186 -17.29 -5.64 10.59
CA GLY A 186 -16.90 -6.60 11.61
C GLY A 186 -17.69 -7.90 11.43
N TYR A 187 -17.09 -9.03 11.79
CA TYR A 187 -17.86 -10.25 12.03
C TYR A 187 -18.79 -10.05 13.21
#